data_AF-L0AA57-F1
#
_entry.id   AF-L0AA57-F1
#
_cell.length_a   1.000
_cell.length_b   1.000
_cell.length_c   1.000
_cell.angle_alpha   90.00
_cell.angle_beta   90.00
_cell.angle_gamma   90.00
#
_symmetry.space_group_name_H-M   'P 1'
#
loop_
_entity.id
_entity.type
_entity.pdbx_description
1 polymer ?
#
loop_
_entity_poly.entity_id
_entity_poly.type
_entity_poly.pdbx_seq_one_letter_code
_entity_poly.pdbx_strand_id
1 'polypeptide(L)' 'MEKYFKEIIIGFFMLLFSFVLTYFGKAYQNLWILVFAMSFSLAGALIGLRGLVEFLTKVFKK' A
#
# COMPACT_ATOMS: atom_id res chain seq x y z
N MET A 1 -7.13 17.13 -7.56
CA MET A 1 -6.77 15.69 -7.63
C MET A 1 -7.98 14.87 -7.26
N GLU A 2 -8.46 14.06 -8.20
CA GLU A 2 -9.61 13.20 -8.00
C GLU A 2 -9.30 12.14 -6.91
N LYS A 3 -10.33 11.77 -6.15
CA LYS A 3 -10.20 11.02 -4.89
C LYS A 3 -9.38 9.72 -5.01
N TYR A 4 -9.61 8.94 -6.07
CA TYR A 4 -8.88 7.71 -6.39
C TYR A 4 -7.39 7.92 -6.64
N PHE A 5 -6.98 9.06 -7.21
CA PHE A 5 -5.56 9.34 -7.43
C PHE A 5 -4.81 9.52 -6.11
N LYS A 6 -5.48 10.12 -5.11
CA LYS A 6 -4.93 10.21 -3.75
C LYS A 6 -4.83 8.83 -3.10
N GLU A 7 -5.84 7.97 -3.28
CA GLU A 7 -5.83 6.62 -2.72
C GLU A 7 -4.70 5.75 -3.33
N ILE A 8 -4.46 5.84 -4.63
CA ILE A 8 -3.33 5.16 -5.29
C ILE A 8 -1.99 5.65 -4.74
N ILE A 9 -1.81 6.97 -4.61
CA ILE A 9 -0.57 7.56 -4.07
C ILE A 9 -0.35 7.10 -2.61
N ILE A 10 -1.39 7.15 -1.78
CA ILE A 10 -1.31 6.71 -0.38
C ILE A 10 -0.98 5.23 -0.29
N GLY A 11 -1.64 4.38 -1.09
CA GLY A 11 -1.34 2.96 -1.17
C GLY A 11 0.10 2.69 -1.57
N PHE A 12 0.62 3.43 -2.56
CA PHE A 12 2.01 3.33 -2.99
C PHE A 12 3.00 3.71 -1.88
N PHE A 13 2.77 4.82 -1.19
CA PHE A 13 3.60 5.23 -0.05
C PHE A 13 3.57 4.22 1.09
N MET A 14 2.40 3.64 1.39
CA MET A 14 2.27 2.60 2.43
C MET A 14 3.03 1.32 2.06
N LEU A 15 3.01 0.92 0.79
CA LEU A 15 3.78 -0.23 0.30
C LEU A 15 5.29 0.04 0.37
N LEU A 16 5.73 1.23 -0.02
CA LEU A 16 7.13 1.66 0.11
C LEU A 16 7.59 1.66 1.56
N PHE A 17 6.76 2.18 2.46
CA PHE A 17 7.05 2.19 3.89
C PHE A 17 7.12 0.78 4.48
N SER A 18 6.19 -0.10 4.09
CA SER A 18 6.22 -1.52 4.44
C SER A 18 7.50 -2.22 3.96
N PHE A 19 7.98 -1.89 2.76
CA PHE A 19 9.23 -2.43 2.23
C PHE A 19 10.43 -2.04 3.10
N VAL A 20 10.51 -0.77 3.49
CA VAL A 20 11.56 -0.25 4.39
C VAL A 20 11.48 -0.92 5.77
N LEU A 21 10.28 -1.04 6.34
CA LEU A 21 10.06 -1.75 7.61
C LEU A 21 10.48 -3.22 7.53
N THR A 22 10.20 -3.89 6.41
CA THR A 22 10.62 -5.28 6.19
C THR A 22 12.14 -5.40 6.15
N TYR A 23 12.82 -4.45 5.51
CA TYR A 23 14.28 -4.40 5.47
C TYR A 23 14.88 -4.26 6.87
N PHE A 24 14.39 -3.30 7.66
CA PHE A 24 14.83 -3.13 9.05
C PHE A 24 14.47 -4.33 9.93
N GLY A 25 13.26 -4.89 9.79
CA GLY A 25 12.83 -6.08 10.52
C GLY A 25 13.72 -7.28 10.27
N LYS A 26 14.17 -7.48 9.02
CA LYS A 26 15.17 -8.50 8.67
C LYS A 26 16.55 -8.20 9.26
N ALA A 27 17.00 -6.95 9.18
CA ALA A 27 18.31 -6.54 9.68
C ALA A 27 18.45 -6.75 11.20
N TYR A 28 17.39 -6.48 11.97
CA TYR A 28 17.37 -6.66 13.43
C TYR A 28 16.81 -8.02 13.88
N GLN A 29 16.47 -8.93 12.94
CA GLN A 29 15.80 -10.22 13.21
C GLN A 29 14.56 -10.10 14.11
N ASN A 30 13.85 -8.97 14.02
CA ASN A 30 12.73 -8.68 14.89
C ASN A 30 11.41 -9.09 14.23
N LEU A 31 10.86 -10.22 14.69
CA LEU A 31 9.59 -10.78 14.24
C LEU A 31 8.43 -9.80 14.33
N TRP A 32 8.37 -8.96 15.37
CA TRP A 32 7.27 -8.00 15.53
C TRP A 32 7.29 -6.93 14.43
N ILE A 33 8.48 -6.44 14.07
CA ILE A 33 8.62 -5.45 12.99
C ILE A 33 8.16 -6.04 11.65
N LEU A 34 8.46 -7.32 11.39
CA LEU A 34 7.98 -8.03 10.21
C LEU A 34 6.45 -8.19 10.18
N VAL A 35 5.82 -8.47 11.33
CA VAL A 35 4.35 -8.55 11.43
C VAL A 35 3.69 -7.20 11.17
N PHE A 36 4.26 -6.11 11.70
CA PHE A 36 3.79 -4.77 11.40
C PHE A 36 3.99 -4.43 9.91
N ALA A 37 5.16 -4.73 9.35
CA ALA A 37 5.44 -4.52 7.93
C ALA A 37 4.43 -5.24 7.04
N MET A 38 4.08 -6.48 7.36
CA MET A 38 3.06 -7.26 6.66
C MET A 38 1.67 -6.61 6.75
N SER A 39 1.26 -6.17 7.95
CA SER A 39 -0.02 -5.47 8.15
C SER A 39 -0.11 -4.20 7.33
N PHE A 40 0.96 -3.39 7.31
CA PHE A 40 1.06 -2.20 6.47
C PHE A 40 1.05 -2.52 4.98
N SER A 41 1.67 -3.64 4.58
CA SER A 41 1.65 -4.11 3.19
C SER A 41 0.25 -4.42 2.72
N LEU A 42 -0.51 -5.19 3.53
CA LEU A 42 -1.89 -5.56 3.23
C LEU A 42 -2.81 -4.33 3.16
N ALA A 43 -2.69 -3.42 4.13
CA ALA A 43 -3.45 -2.17 4.12
C ALA A 43 -3.13 -1.32 2.88
N GLY A 44 -1.84 -1.15 2.55
CA GLY A 44 -1.40 -0.41 1.37
C GLY A 44 -1.88 -1.03 0.05
N ALA A 45 -1.81 -2.36 -0.05
CA ALA A 45 -2.30 -3.10 -1.21
C ALA A 45 -3.83 -2.95 -1.39
N LEU A 46 -4.62 -3.06 -0.32
CA LEU A 46 -6.07 -2.90 -0.38
C LEU A 46 -6.49 -1.49 -0.78
N ILE A 47 -5.84 -0.46 -0.22
CA ILE A 47 -6.10 0.94 -0.56
C ILE A 47 -5.70 1.22 -2.01
N GLY A 48 -4.52 0.73 -2.43
CA GLY A 48 -4.04 0.87 -3.80
C GLY A 48 -4.97 0.20 -4.81
N LEU A 49 -5.41 -1.03 -4.54
CA LEU A 49 -6.38 -1.76 -5.38
C LEU A 49 -7.71 -1.04 -5.49
N ARG A 50 -8.25 -0.52 -4.38
CA ARG A 50 -9.49 0.25 -4.38
C ARG A 50 -9.39 1.49 -5.29
N GLY A 51 -8.31 2.26 -5.15
CA GLY A 51 -8.06 3.41 -6.01
C GLY A 51 -7.89 3.02 -7.48
N LEU A 52 -7.23 1.89 -7.76
CA LEU A 52 -7.07 1.36 -9.12
C LEU A 52 -8.40 0.93 -9.74
N VAL A 53 -9.27 0.28 -8.97
CA VAL A 53 -10.60 -0.17 -9.41
C VAL A 53 -11.52 1.02 -9.68
N GLU A 54 -11.50 2.06 -8.84
CA GLU A 54 -12.25 3.30 -9.10
C GLU A 54 -11.75 3.99 -10.38
N PHE A 55 -10.43 4.01 -10.61
CA PHE A 55 -9.85 4.55 -11.84
C PHE A 55 -10.30 3.75 -13.07
N LEU A 56 -10.16 2.41 -13.04
CA LEU A 56 -10.58 1.53 -14.12
C LEU A 56 -12.08 1.66 -14.41
N THR A 57 -12.91 1.75 -13.38
CA THR A 57 -14.37 1.93 -13.53
C THR A 57 -14.69 3.25 -14.23
N LYS A 58 -13.98 4.34 -13.91
CA LYS A 58 -14.16 5.62 -14.61
C LYS A 58 -13.70 5.58 -16.07
N VAL A 59 -12.63 4.84 -16.36
CA VAL A 59 -12.10 4.70 -17.73
C VAL A 59 -13.02 3.82 -18.58
N PHE A 60 -13.53 2.71 -18.04
CA PHE A 60 -14.36 1.75 -18.77
C PHE A 60 -15.84 2.15 -18.87
N LYS A 61 -16.36 2.99 -17.97
CA LYS A 61 -17.76 3.45 -17.99
C LYS A 61 -17.96 4.70 -18.85
N LYS A 62 -16.97 5.03 -19.67
CA LYS A 62 -17.03 6.05 -20.72
C LYS A 62 -17.29 5.38 -22.06
#